data_AF-X1Q1D9-F1
#
_entry.id   AF-X1Q1D9-F1
#
_cell.length_a   1.000
_cell.length_b   1.000
_cell.length_c   1.000
_cell.angle_alpha   90.00
_cell.angle_beta   90.00
_cell.angle_gamma   90.00
#
_symmetry.space_group_name_H-M   'P 1'
#
loop_
_entity.id
_entity.type
_entity.pdbx_description
1 polymer ?
#
loop_
_entity_poly.entity_id
_entity_poly.type
_entity_poly.pdbx_seq_one_letter_code
_entity_poly.pdbx_strand_id
1 'polypeptide(L)' 'MIVIQTYTEKAEQFAGITTAVDFETLKKRLRIYYKNVGAVKAQLYAGEKISMPYVEIQKDRRVRDIR' A
#
# COMPACT_ATOMS: atom_id res chain seq x y z
N MET A 1 1.48 -8.96 -5.16
CA MET A 1 2.10 -8.89 -3.81
C MET A 1 1.04 -8.39 -2.87
N ILE A 2 0.96 -8.93 -1.66
CA ILE A 2 0.02 -8.39 -0.67
C ILE A 2 0.59 -7.10 -0.10
N VAL A 3 -0.25 -6.06 -0.12
CA VAL A 3 0.02 -4.74 0.44
C VAL A 3 -0.97 -4.52 1.57
N ILE A 4 -0.46 -4.10 2.70
CA ILE A 4 -1.26 -3.65 3.84
C ILE A 4 -1.54 -2.17 3.67
N GLN A 5 -2.81 -1.81 3.72
CA GLN A 5 -3.31 -0.45 3.69
C GLN A 5 -3.79 -0.09 5.10
N THR A 6 -3.23 0.96 5.69
CA THR A 6 -3.67 1.49 6.98
C THR A 6 -4.28 2.85 6.73
N TYR A 7 -5.57 3.01 7.03
CA TYR A 7 -6.26 4.28 6.86
C TYR A 7 -5.81 5.25 7.95
N THR A 8 -5.31 6.41 7.52
CA THR A 8 -4.82 7.47 8.42
C THR A 8 -5.97 8.20 9.10
N GLU A 9 -5.67 9.04 10.09
CA GLU A 9 -6.67 9.92 10.75
C GLU A 9 -7.43 10.81 9.76
N LYS A 10 -6.83 11.15 8.61
CA LYS A 10 -7.47 11.92 7.53
C LYS A 10 -8.64 11.17 6.87
N ALA A 11 -8.78 9.86 7.11
CA ALA A 11 -9.88 9.05 6.60
C ALA A 11 -11.13 9.07 7.52
N GLU A 12 -11.13 9.90 8.58
CA GLU A 12 -12.26 10.12 9.49
C GLU A 12 -12.83 8.82 10.04
N GLN A 13 -14.09 8.48 9.73
CA GLN A 13 -14.78 7.27 10.18
C GLN A 13 -14.06 5.95 9.80
N PHE A 14 -13.12 6.00 8.85
CA PHE A 14 -12.32 4.84 8.44
C PHE A 14 -10.91 4.82 9.05
N ALA A 15 -10.55 5.81 9.87
CA ALA A 15 -9.25 5.89 10.50
C ALA A 15 -8.94 4.63 11.34
N GLY A 16 -7.70 4.14 11.25
CA GLY A 16 -7.23 2.96 11.97
C GLY A 16 -7.63 1.61 11.34
N ILE A 17 -8.52 1.61 10.35
CA ILE A 17 -8.84 0.39 9.60
C ILE A 17 -7.59 -0.07 8.85
N THR A 18 -7.31 -1.37 8.96
CA THR A 18 -6.21 -2.01 8.23
C THR A 18 -6.78 -3.08 7.30
N THR A 19 -6.46 -3.00 6.01
CA THR A 19 -6.88 -3.99 5.01
C THR A 19 -5.68 -4.56 4.26
N ALA A 20 -5.81 -5.79 3.80
CA ALA A 20 -4.82 -6.43 2.93
C ALA A 20 -5.39 -6.50 1.51
N VAL A 21 -4.65 -6.01 0.53
CA VAL A 21 -5.05 -6.00 -0.88
C VAL A 21 -3.91 -6.47 -1.77
N ASP A 22 -4.24 -7.04 -2.93
CA ASP A 22 -3.24 -7.27 -3.96
C ASP A 22 -2.82 -5.95 -4.61
N PHE A 23 -1.53 -5.82 -4.88
CA PHE A 23 -0.93 -4.70 -5.57
C PHE A 23 -1.56 -4.43 -6.94
N GLU A 24 -1.98 -5.45 -7.69
CA GLU A 24 -2.64 -5.21 -8.99
C GLU A 24 -4.00 -4.52 -8.83
N THR A 25 -4.75 -4.80 -7.75
CA THR A 25 -5.97 -4.05 -7.40
C THR A 25 -5.65 -2.61 -7.00
N LEU A 26 -4.57 -2.42 -6.21
CA LEU A 26 -4.11 -1.12 -5.77
C LEU A 26 -3.54 -0.25 -6.91
N LYS A 27 -2.98 -0.86 -7.95
CA LYS A 27 -2.32 -0.21 -9.10
C LYS A 27 -3.20 0.84 -9.78
N LYS A 28 -4.51 0.59 -9.91
CA LYS A 28 -5.46 1.56 -10.47
C LYS A 28 -5.52 2.83 -9.63
N ARG A 29 -5.58 2.71 -8.30
CA ARG A 29 -5.56 3.86 -7.37
C ARG A 29 -4.21 4.56 -7.40
N LEU A 30 -3.10 3.80 -7.43
CA LEU A 30 -1.75 4.39 -7.48
C LEU A 30 -1.52 5.26 -8.71
N ARG A 31 -2.11 4.91 -9.86
CA ARG A 31 -2.01 5.74 -11.09
C ARG A 31 -2.63 7.13 -10.96
N ILE A 32 -3.54 7.33 -10.02
CA ILE A 32 -4.14 8.65 -9.75
C ILE A 32 -3.12 9.57 -9.06
N TYR A 33 -2.26 9.01 -8.21
CA TYR A 33 -1.33 9.77 -7.37
C TYR A 33 0.11 9.75 -7.86
N TYR A 34 0.50 8.73 -8.63
CA TYR A 34 1.89 8.52 -9.06
C TYR A 34 1.96 8.27 -10.56
N LYS A 35 2.77 9.09 -11.24
CA LYS A 35 3.08 8.92 -12.67
C LYS A 35 3.88 7.63 -12.94
N ASN A 36 4.76 7.24 -12.02
CA ASN A 36 5.57 6.03 -12.12
C ASN A 36 5.24 5.01 -11.01
N VAL A 37 4.27 4.14 -11.28
CA VAL A 37 3.87 3.07 -10.34
C VAL A 37 4.96 2.00 -10.17
N GLY A 38 5.87 1.87 -11.14
CA GLY A 38 7.01 0.94 -11.04
C GLY A 38 7.95 1.32 -9.90
N ALA A 39 8.24 2.62 -9.74
CA ALA A 39 9.05 3.13 -8.63
C ALA A 39 8.40 2.84 -7.27
N VAL A 40 7.09 3.07 -7.16
CA VAL A 40 6.29 2.76 -5.95
C VAL A 40 6.39 1.26 -5.62
N LYS A 41 6.28 0.38 -6.64
CA LYS A 41 6.42 -1.07 -6.45
C LYS A 41 7.80 -1.44 -5.90
N ALA A 42 8.86 -0.82 -6.39
CA ALA A 42 10.24 -1.06 -5.94
C ALA A 42 10.45 -0.61 -4.48
N GLN A 43 9.93 0.56 -4.10
CA GLN A 43 9.97 1.07 -2.71
C GLN A 43 9.26 0.12 -1.75
N LEU A 44 8.06 -0.37 -2.12
CA LEU A 44 7.34 -1.36 -1.32
C LEU A 44 8.13 -2.67 -1.16
N TYR A 45 8.82 -3.12 -2.22
CA TYR A 45 9.70 -4.30 -2.13
C TYR A 45 10.91 -4.08 -1.21
N ALA A 46 11.47 -2.87 -1.18
CA ALA A 46 12.52 -2.47 -0.26
C ALA A 46 12.03 -2.37 1.20
N GLY A 47 10.73 -2.54 1.45
CA GLY A 47 10.14 -2.52 2.77
C GLY A 47 9.77 -1.12 3.27
N GLU A 48 9.82 -0.12 2.38
CA GLU A 48 9.40 1.25 2.67
C GLU A 48 7.88 1.33 2.89
N LYS A 49 7.49 2.29 3.72
CA LYS A 49 6.09 2.72 3.86
C LYS A 49 5.86 3.91 2.95
N ILE A 50 4.74 3.91 2.25
CA ILE A 50 4.37 4.99 1.34
C ILE A 50 3.08 5.60 1.85
N SER A 51 3.13 6.88 2.22
CA SER A 51 1.95 7.60 2.70
C SER A 51 1.24 8.27 1.53
N MET A 52 -0.04 7.97 1.39
CA MET A 52 -0.99 8.64 0.50
C MET A 52 -1.94 9.50 1.36
N PRO A 53 -2.73 10.42 0.78
CA PRO A 53 -3.52 11.38 1.55
C PRO A 53 -4.43 10.79 2.64
N TYR A 54 -4.96 9.58 2.43
CA TYR A 54 -5.87 8.92 3.37
C TYR A 54 -5.38 7.55 3.84
N VAL A 55 -4.29 7.04 3.27
CA VAL A 55 -3.88 5.64 3.43
C VAL A 55 -2.37 5.55 3.43
N GLU A 56 -1.81 4.84 4.40
CA GLU A 56 -0.43 4.38 4.35
C GLU A 56 -0.38 2.96 3.81
N ILE A 57 0.51 2.72 2.85
CA ILE A 57 0.70 1.40 2.26
C ILE A 57 2.08 0.85 2.58
N GLN A 58 2.14 -0.45 2.84
CA GLN A 58 3.39 -1.17 3.04
C GLN A 58 3.25 -2.59 2.49
N LYS A 59 4.35 -3.19 2.03
CA LYS A 59 4.36 -4.61 1.70
C LYS A 59 4.04 -5.44 2.95
N ASP A 60 3.20 -6.46 2.81
CA ASP A 60 3.00 -7.42 3.90
C ASP A 60 4.31 -8.20 4.13
N ARG A 61 4.86 -8.06 5.34
CA ARG A 61 6.12 -8.70 5.77
C ARG A 61 5.92 -10.13 6.26
N ARG A 62 4.67 -10.55 6.52
CA ARG A 62 4.34 -11.92 6.98
C ARG A 62 4.28 -12.92 5.83
N VAL A 63 4.00 -12.45 4.62
CA VAL A 63 4.09 -13.26 3.41
C VAL A 63 5.56 -13.35 3.01
N ARG A 64 6.29 -14.26 3.65
CA ARG A 64 7.56 -14.78 3.10
C ARG A 64 7.20 -15.78 2.01
N ASP A 65 7.94 -15.78 0.90
CA ASP A 65 7.89 -16.88 -0.07
C ASP A 65 7.97 -18.18 0.70
N ILE A 66 6.88 -18.95 0.70
CA ILE A 66 6.90 -20.34 1.12
C ILE A 66 7.59 -21.03 -0.05
N ARG A 67 8.90 -21.22 0.08
CA ARG A 67 9.72 -21.96 -0.89
C ARG A 67 9.19 -23.38 -1.07
#